data_AF-A0A257AMZ9-F1
#
_entry.id   AF-A0A257AMZ9-F1
#
_cell.length_a   1.000
_cell.length_b   1.000
_cell.length_c   1.000
_cell.angle_alpha   90.00
_cell.angle_beta   90.00
_cell.angle_gamma   90.00
#
_symmetry.space_group_name_H-M   'P 1'
#
loop_
_entity.id
_entity.type
_entity.pdbx_description
1 polymer ?
#
loop_
_entity_poly.entity_id
_entity_poly.type
_entity_poly.pdbx_seq_one_letter_code
_entity_poly.pdbx_strand_id
1 'polypeptide(L)'
;MINVEVTNVRVWPEEANPGEIITIRFNLINKGYDVKRVIGNITFFETNEQYKVLDEILSPTERRICEVKFPMKDLDELSGQLTLTDGYGNLIHAISFRIRRKGLLPPSKGGKLLPVALALAGVIMVSIPAYKLYKKRPTTFREVEKIYIGLIIAGAALLGIAILKLKR
;
A
#
# COMPACT_ATOMS: atom_id res chain seq x y z
N MET A 1 -16.63 -4.69 -39.01
CA MET A 1 -15.43 -5.50 -38.71
C MET A 1 -14.47 -4.59 -37.95
N ILE A 2 -14.09 -4.93 -36.71
CA ILE A 2 -13.23 -4.07 -35.89
C ILE A 2 -11.77 -4.32 -36.30
N ASN A 3 -11.14 -3.30 -36.88
CA ASN A 3 -9.77 -3.38 -37.42
C ASN A 3 -8.72 -2.70 -36.53
N VAL A 4 -9.01 -2.50 -35.24
CA VAL A 4 -8.06 -1.91 -34.29
C VAL A 4 -7.47 -3.01 -33.44
N GLU A 5 -6.14 -3.08 -33.39
CA GLU A 5 -5.40 -3.98 -32.50
C GLU A 5 -4.74 -3.18 -31.38
N VAL A 6 -4.80 -3.72 -30.17
CA VAL A 6 -4.16 -3.16 -28.97
C VAL A 6 -3.01 -4.09 -28.57
N THR A 7 -1.81 -3.55 -28.39
CA THR A 7 -0.61 -4.33 -28.00
C THR A 7 0.18 -3.64 -26.89
N ASN A 8 1.09 -4.37 -26.25
CA ASN A 8 2.05 -3.84 -25.26
C ASN A 8 1.42 -3.05 -24.11
N VAL A 9 0.29 -3.51 -23.57
CA VAL A 9 -0.36 -2.81 -22.46
C VAL A 9 0.44 -3.02 -21.18
N ARG A 10 0.86 -1.92 -20.57
CA ARG A 10 1.63 -1.90 -19.34
C ARG A 10 1.00 -0.92 -18.37
N VAL A 11 0.87 -1.34 -17.13
CA VAL A 11 0.44 -0.52 -16.00
C VAL A 11 1.64 -0.38 -15.08
N TRP A 12 2.01 0.84 -14.73
CA TRP A 12 3.15 1.12 -13.88
C TRP A 12 2.91 2.35 -13.01
N PRO A 13 3.32 2.34 -11.73
CA PRO A 13 3.90 1.21 -11.02
C PRO A 13 2.84 0.15 -10.62
N GLU A 14 3.26 -1.09 -10.36
CA GLU A 14 2.38 -2.17 -9.85
C GLU A 14 1.95 -1.93 -8.39
N GLU A 15 2.76 -1.16 -7.66
CA GLU A 15 2.50 -0.69 -6.31
C GLU A 15 2.76 0.81 -6.21
N ALA A 16 1.77 1.56 -5.70
CA ALA A 16 1.82 3.03 -5.62
C ALA A 16 1.43 3.52 -4.22
N ASN A 17 2.06 4.58 -3.73
CA ASN A 17 1.57 5.34 -2.58
C ASN A 17 0.42 6.27 -3.00
N PRO A 18 -0.48 6.66 -2.08
CA PRO A 18 -1.48 7.68 -2.37
C PRO A 18 -0.83 8.97 -2.92
N GLY A 19 -1.37 9.50 -4.01
CA GLY A 19 -0.83 10.67 -4.72
C GLY A 19 0.28 10.37 -5.74
N GLU A 20 0.86 9.16 -5.75
CA GLU A 20 1.81 8.78 -6.82
C GLU A 20 1.09 8.63 -8.17
N ILE A 21 1.76 8.99 -9.25
CA ILE A 21 1.18 8.95 -10.59
C ILE A 21 1.27 7.53 -11.14
N ILE A 22 0.10 6.95 -11.38
CA ILE A 22 -0.07 5.72 -12.13
C ILE A 22 -0.09 6.07 -13.61
N THR A 23 0.65 5.29 -14.41
CA THR A 23 0.67 5.39 -15.87
C THR A 23 0.21 4.08 -16.49
N ILE A 24 -0.78 4.16 -17.38
CA ILE A 24 -1.17 3.07 -18.27
C ILE A 24 -0.71 3.43 -19.67
N ARG A 25 0.18 2.60 -20.24
CA ARG A 25 0.68 2.76 -21.61
C ARG A 25 0.22 1.59 -22.46
N PHE A 26 -0.25 1.86 -23.66
CA PHE A 26 -0.63 0.83 -24.64
C PHE A 26 -0.39 1.33 -26.06
N ASN A 27 -0.20 0.39 -26.98
CA ASN A 27 -0.03 0.69 -28.40
C ASN A 27 -1.34 0.41 -29.14
N LEU A 28 -1.81 1.39 -29.89
CA LEU A 28 -2.91 1.25 -30.84
C LEU A 28 -2.37 1.09 -32.25
N ILE A 29 -2.91 0.13 -32.98
CA ILE A 29 -2.59 -0.09 -34.39
C ILE A 29 -3.91 -0.18 -35.16
N ASN A 30 -4.15 0.77 -36.07
CA ASN A 30 -5.28 0.68 -36.99
C ASN A 30 -4.89 -0.16 -38.21
N LYS A 31 -5.44 -1.38 -38.33
CA LYS A 31 -5.20 -2.31 -39.43
C LYS A 31 -6.13 -2.10 -40.63
N GLY A 32 -6.99 -1.07 -40.64
CA GLY A 32 -7.97 -0.87 -41.72
C GLY A 32 -8.33 0.58 -42.01
N TYR A 33 -9.19 0.78 -43.02
CA TYR A 33 -9.57 2.10 -43.52
C TYR A 33 -10.76 2.75 -42.79
N ASP A 34 -11.51 1.99 -41.97
CA ASP A 34 -12.86 2.38 -41.54
C ASP A 34 -13.01 2.68 -40.03
N VAL A 35 -11.90 3.02 -39.36
CA VAL A 35 -11.92 3.42 -37.95
C VAL A 35 -11.79 4.95 -37.90
N LYS A 36 -12.92 5.64 -37.96
CA LYS A 36 -12.92 7.12 -37.93
C LYS A 36 -12.49 7.69 -36.58
N ARG A 37 -12.68 6.95 -35.49
CA ARG A 37 -12.48 7.46 -34.13
C ARG A 37 -12.34 6.31 -33.14
N VAL A 38 -11.43 6.43 -32.19
CA VAL A 38 -11.26 5.52 -31.05
C VAL A 38 -11.46 6.33 -29.77
N ILE A 39 -12.36 5.85 -28.92
CA ILE A 39 -12.68 6.44 -27.64
C ILE A 39 -12.22 5.48 -26.55
N GLY A 40 -11.45 5.98 -25.59
CA GLY A 40 -11.00 5.20 -24.45
C GLY A 40 -11.58 5.75 -23.16
N ASN A 41 -12.11 4.85 -22.33
CA ASN A 41 -12.64 5.16 -21.02
C ASN A 41 -11.99 4.24 -19.98
N ILE A 42 -11.61 4.79 -18.83
CA ILE A 42 -11.24 4.01 -17.65
C ILE A 42 -12.38 4.05 -16.67
N THR A 43 -12.79 2.90 -16.17
CA THR A 43 -13.75 2.77 -15.06
C THR A 43 -13.04 2.19 -13.85
N PHE A 44 -13.11 2.86 -12.70
CA PHE A 44 -12.61 2.34 -11.43
C PHE A 44 -13.72 1.62 -10.67
N PHE A 45 -13.49 0.39 -10.25
CA PHE A 45 -14.54 -0.43 -9.63
C PHE A 45 -14.86 -0.02 -8.19
N GLU A 46 -13.86 0.45 -7.44
CA GLU A 46 -14.04 0.82 -6.03
C GLU A 46 -14.78 2.15 -5.87
N THR A 47 -14.65 3.07 -6.85
CA THR A 47 -15.25 4.41 -6.78
C THR A 47 -16.38 4.63 -7.78
N ASN A 48 -16.60 3.68 -8.70
CA ASN A 48 -17.51 3.82 -9.85
C ASN A 48 -17.26 5.07 -10.71
N GLU A 49 -16.05 5.64 -10.63
CA GLU A 49 -15.69 6.81 -11.40
C GLU A 49 -15.24 6.40 -12.80
N GLN A 50 -15.69 7.18 -13.79
CA GLN A 50 -15.33 7.01 -15.19
C GLN A 50 -14.53 8.21 -15.69
N TYR A 51 -13.43 7.91 -16.37
CA TYR A 51 -12.55 8.90 -16.96
C TYR A 51 -12.43 8.64 -18.45
N LYS A 52 -12.70 9.67 -19.25
CA LYS A 52 -12.39 9.65 -20.67
C LYS A 52 -10.90 9.90 -20.86
N VAL A 53 -10.20 8.94 -21.46
CA VAL A 53 -8.73 8.91 -21.53
C VAL A 53 -8.19 9.02 -22.94
N LEU A 54 -9.02 8.75 -23.93
CA LEU A 54 -8.64 8.84 -25.34
C LEU A 54 -9.83 9.28 -26.17
N ASP A 55 -9.56 10.15 -27.13
CA ASP A 55 -10.53 10.58 -28.12
C ASP A 55 -9.80 11.01 -29.39
N GLU A 56 -9.47 10.04 -30.23
CA GLU A 56 -8.57 10.28 -31.35
C GLU A 56 -9.07 9.64 -32.65
N ILE A 57 -8.75 10.31 -33.75
CA ILE A 57 -8.95 9.82 -35.11
C ILE A 57 -7.63 9.16 -35.53
N LEU A 58 -7.67 7.88 -35.88
CA LEU A 58 -6.48 7.13 -36.32
C LEU A 58 -6.54 6.93 -37.83
N SER A 59 -5.49 7.37 -38.52
CA SER A 59 -5.32 7.12 -39.95
C SER A 59 -5.12 5.63 -40.21
N PRO A 60 -5.44 5.13 -41.41
CA PRO A 60 -5.18 3.74 -41.78
C PRO A 60 -3.69 3.42 -41.62
N THR A 61 -3.35 2.27 -41.03
CA THR A 61 -1.97 1.82 -40.75
C THR A 61 -1.21 2.65 -39.70
N GLU A 62 -1.83 3.67 -39.12
CA GLU A 62 -1.23 4.48 -38.07
C GLU A 62 -0.98 3.64 -36.81
N ARG A 63 0.22 3.80 -36.24
CA ARG A 63 0.60 3.24 -34.95
C ARG A 63 0.75 4.37 -33.97
N ARG A 64 0.07 4.28 -32.84
CA ARG A 64 0.09 5.30 -31.80
C ARG A 64 0.37 4.71 -30.44
N ILE A 65 1.24 5.37 -29.69
CA ILE A 65 1.51 5.03 -28.29
C ILE A 65 0.63 5.96 -27.45
N CYS A 66 -0.30 5.37 -26.71
CA CYS A 66 -1.19 6.10 -25.82
C CYS A 66 -0.69 5.96 -24.38
N GLU A 67 -0.69 7.07 -23.65
CA GLU A 67 -0.33 7.12 -22.25
C GLU A 67 -1.41 7.84 -21.47
N VAL A 68 -1.89 7.19 -20.42
CA VAL A 68 -2.87 7.76 -19.51
C VAL A 68 -2.24 7.84 -18.14
N LYS A 69 -2.35 9.00 -17.51
CA LYS A 69 -1.79 9.26 -16.18
C LYS A 69 -2.89 9.69 -15.24
N PHE A 70 -2.92 9.10 -14.05
CA PHE A 70 -3.84 9.48 -12.98
C PHE A 70 -3.19 9.26 -11.61
N PRO A 71 -3.57 10.04 -10.59
CA PRO A 71 -3.03 9.86 -9.24
C PRO A 71 -3.63 8.62 -8.57
N MET A 72 -2.81 7.89 -7.82
CA MET A 72 -3.26 6.82 -6.93
C MET A 72 -4.11 7.42 -5.81
N LYS A 73 -5.29 6.84 -5.58
CA LYS A 73 -6.17 7.23 -4.48
C LYS A 73 -5.68 6.65 -3.15
N ASP A 74 -6.17 7.20 -2.04
CA ASP A 74 -5.93 6.63 -0.71
C ASP A 74 -6.81 5.40 -0.48
N LEU A 75 -6.53 4.34 -1.25
CA LEU A 75 -7.20 3.05 -1.20
C LEU A 75 -6.14 1.95 -1.09
N ASP A 76 -6.46 0.86 -0.41
CA ASP A 76 -5.56 -0.30 -0.26
C ASP A 76 -5.31 -0.98 -1.61
N GLU A 77 -6.35 -1.02 -2.44
CA GLU A 77 -6.34 -1.57 -3.79
C GLU A 77 -7.16 -0.63 -4.70
N LEU A 78 -6.64 -0.39 -5.91
CA LEU A 78 -7.33 0.31 -6.98
C LEU A 78 -7.44 -0.63 -8.17
N SER A 79 -8.65 -1.08 -8.46
CA SER A 79 -8.97 -1.92 -9.60
C SER A 79 -9.79 -1.14 -10.61
N GLY A 80 -9.53 -1.40 -11.89
CA GLY A 80 -10.30 -0.76 -12.93
C GLY A 80 -10.24 -1.51 -14.24
N GLN A 81 -10.95 -0.97 -15.21
CA GLN A 81 -10.95 -1.47 -16.57
C GLN A 81 -10.78 -0.30 -17.55
N LEU A 82 -9.78 -0.42 -18.43
CA LEU A 82 -9.67 0.40 -19.62
C LEU A 82 -10.51 -0.25 -20.72
N THR A 83 -11.52 0.48 -21.20
CA THR A 83 -12.41 0.08 -22.28
C THR A 83 -12.17 0.97 -23.47
N LEU A 84 -11.88 0.37 -24.62
CA LEU A 84 -11.70 1.05 -25.90
C LEU A 84 -12.90 0.72 -26.79
N THR A 85 -13.58 1.76 -27.27
CA THR A 85 -14.70 1.64 -28.20
C THR A 85 -14.40 2.38 -29.50
N ASP A 86 -15.03 1.97 -30.59
CA ASP A 86 -15.02 2.75 -31.82
C ASP A 86 -15.97 3.96 -31.72
N GLY A 87 -15.95 4.83 -32.73
CA GLY A 87 -16.85 5.98 -32.84
C GLY A 87 -18.34 5.64 -32.96
N TYR A 88 -18.70 4.35 -33.06
CA TYR A 88 -20.08 3.84 -33.11
C TYR A 88 -20.50 3.17 -31.80
N GLY A 89 -19.61 3.10 -30.81
CA GLY A 89 -19.87 2.50 -29.50
C GLY A 89 -19.60 0.98 -29.44
N ASN A 90 -19.05 0.36 -30.48
CA ASN A 90 -18.66 -1.05 -30.42
C ASN A 90 -17.40 -1.23 -29.59
N LEU A 91 -17.39 -2.26 -28.75
CA LEU A 91 -16.23 -2.61 -27.94
C LEU A 91 -15.10 -3.14 -28.83
N ILE A 92 -13.97 -2.43 -28.84
CA ILE A 92 -12.73 -2.86 -29.50
C ILE A 92 -11.94 -3.78 -28.58
N HIS A 93 -11.71 -3.32 -27.35
CA HIS A 93 -10.87 -4.03 -26.39
C HIS A 93 -11.17 -3.58 -24.96
N ALA A 94 -10.96 -4.47 -24.00
CA ALA A 94 -11.10 -4.18 -22.58
C ALA A 94 -9.94 -4.81 -21.81
N ILE A 95 -9.33 -4.06 -20.90
CA ILE A 95 -8.21 -4.51 -20.08
C ILE A 95 -8.48 -4.16 -18.64
N SER A 96 -8.58 -5.19 -17.81
CA SER A 96 -8.67 -5.04 -16.37
C SER A 96 -7.28 -4.86 -15.78
N PHE A 97 -7.14 -3.95 -14.82
CA PHE A 97 -5.91 -3.72 -14.09
C PHE A 97 -6.19 -3.62 -12.59
N ARG A 98 -5.14 -3.85 -11.81
CA ARG A 98 -5.17 -3.77 -10.35
C ARG A 98 -3.83 -3.23 -9.87
N ILE A 99 -3.90 -2.24 -8.99
CA ILE A 99 -2.74 -1.58 -8.40
C ILE A 99 -2.91 -1.62 -6.89
N ARG A 100 -1.87 -2.05 -6.19
CA ARG A 100 -1.90 -2.16 -4.72
C ARG A 100 -1.19 -0.97 -4.09
N ARG A 101 -1.61 -0.60 -2.89
CA ARG A 101 -0.90 0.42 -2.12
C ARG A 101 0.47 -0.09 -1.71
N LYS A 102 1.51 0.66 -2.06
CA LYS A 102 2.88 0.35 -1.65
C LYS A 102 3.00 0.45 -0.13
N GLY A 103 3.61 -0.55 0.50
CA GLY A 103 4.08 -0.40 1.88
C GLY A 103 3.01 -0.40 2.97
N LEU A 104 1.80 -0.93 2.74
CA LEU A 104 1.06 -1.53 3.86
C LEU A 104 1.81 -2.81 4.23
N LEU A 105 2.89 -2.67 5.00
CA LEU A 105 3.28 -3.72 5.93
C LEU A 105 1.97 -4.09 6.64
N PRO A 106 1.42 -5.31 6.48
CA PRO A 106 0.24 -5.71 7.25
C PRO A 106 0.60 -5.36 8.69
N PRO A 107 -0.20 -4.54 9.41
CA PRO A 107 0.22 -3.84 10.63
C PRO A 107 1.11 -4.76 11.43
N SER A 108 2.42 -4.55 11.28
CA SER A 108 3.32 -5.66 11.55
C SER A 108 3.19 -5.93 13.03
N LYS A 109 3.16 -7.21 13.41
CA LYS A 109 3.37 -7.57 14.82
C LYS A 109 4.61 -6.86 15.41
N GLY A 110 5.54 -6.38 14.56
CA GLY A 110 6.66 -5.50 14.87
C GLY A 110 6.31 -4.16 15.55
N GLY A 111 5.23 -3.47 15.16
CA GLY A 111 4.80 -2.23 15.83
C GLY A 111 4.33 -2.45 17.27
N LYS A 112 3.74 -3.61 17.56
CA LYS A 112 3.37 -4.06 18.91
C LYS A 112 4.54 -4.64 19.70
N LEU A 113 5.61 -5.09 19.03
CA LEU A 113 6.81 -5.66 19.65
C LEU A 113 7.83 -4.60 20.08
N LEU A 114 7.86 -3.42 19.43
CA LEU A 114 8.79 -2.34 19.77
C LEU A 114 8.68 -1.89 21.25
N PRO A 115 7.48 -1.67 21.82
CA PRO A 115 7.34 -1.27 23.22
C PRO A 115 7.72 -2.39 24.19
N VAL A 116 7.45 -3.65 23.81
CA VAL A 116 7.76 -4.84 24.63
C VAL A 116 9.27 -5.07 24.70
N ALA A 117 9.98 -4.95 23.57
CA ALA A 117 11.43 -5.06 23.53
C ALA A 117 12.12 -3.94 24.32
N LEU A 118 11.61 -2.71 24.24
CA LEU A 118 12.14 -1.56 24.97
C LEU A 118 11.93 -1.71 26.50
N ALA A 119 10.76 -2.22 26.92
CA ALA A 119 10.48 -2.50 28.33
C ALA A 119 11.38 -3.62 28.89
N LEU A 120 11.57 -4.72 28.14
CA LEU A 120 12.43 -5.83 28.55
C LEU A 120 13.90 -5.38 28.68
N ALA A 121 14.39 -4.57 27.75
CA ALA A 121 15.74 -4.00 27.80
C ALA A 121 15.92 -3.09 29.03
N GLY A 122 14.93 -2.26 29.35
CA GLY A 122 14.94 -1.41 30.55
C GLY A 122 15.04 -2.21 31.85
N VAL A 123 14.29 -3.31 31.98
CA VAL A 123 14.33 -4.19 33.16
C VAL A 123 15.71 -4.84 33.33
N ILE A 124 16.33 -5.30 32.24
CA ILE A 124 17.67 -5.91 32.27
C ILE A 124 18.73 -4.89 32.69
N MET A 125 18.66 -3.66 32.15
CA MET A 125 19.64 -2.60 32.44
C MET A 125 19.64 -2.15 33.90
N VAL A 126 18.48 -2.19 34.58
CA VAL A 126 18.35 -1.84 36.01
C VAL A 126 18.71 -3.02 36.93
N SER A 127 18.45 -4.25 36.50
CA SER A 127 18.68 -5.45 37.32
C SER A 127 20.17 -5.79 37.51
N ILE A 128 21.01 -5.55 36.49
CA ILE A 128 22.45 -5.89 36.55
C ILE A 128 23.21 -5.04 37.60
N PRO A 129 23.07 -3.69 37.66
CA PRO A 129 23.68 -2.89 38.71
C PRO A 129 23.15 -3.23 40.11
N ALA A 130 21.84 -3.43 40.25
CA ALA A 130 21.20 -3.76 41.53
C ALA A 130 21.73 -5.09 42.10
N TYR A 131 21.90 -6.11 41.25
CA TYR A 131 22.48 -7.40 41.65
C TYR A 131 23.95 -7.26 42.06
N LYS A 132 24.75 -6.44 41.34
CA LYS A 132 26.14 -6.15 41.73
C LYS A 132 26.24 -5.42 43.07
N LEU A 133 25.29 -4.53 43.37
CA LEU A 133 25.18 -3.84 44.68
C LEU A 133 24.79 -4.81 45.81
N TYR A 134 23.84 -5.72 45.56
CA TYR A 134 23.42 -6.76 46.50
C TYR A 134 24.60 -7.62 46.97
N LYS A 135 25.48 -8.05 46.05
CA LYS A 135 26.63 -8.90 46.40
C LYS A 135 27.67 -8.21 47.29
N LYS A 136 27.68 -6.86 47.37
CA LYS A 136 28.69 -6.10 48.14
C LYS A 136 28.27 -5.74 49.57
N ARG A 137 26.98 -5.76 49.91
CA ARG A 137 26.47 -5.39 51.25
C ARG A 137 25.29 -6.27 51.68
N PRO A 138 25.52 -7.38 52.39
CA PRO A 138 24.48 -8.37 52.72
C PRO A 138 23.54 -7.96 53.88
N THR A 139 23.83 -6.91 54.63
CA THR A 139 23.12 -6.57 55.88
C THR A 139 21.81 -5.78 55.72
N THR A 140 21.46 -5.32 54.52
CA THR A 140 20.19 -4.63 54.21
C THR A 140 19.25 -5.46 53.32
N PHE A 141 19.21 -6.78 53.54
CA PHE A 141 18.42 -7.73 52.74
C PHE A 141 16.94 -7.30 52.57
N ARG A 142 16.31 -6.84 53.66
CA ARG A 142 14.89 -6.42 53.66
C ARG A 142 14.62 -5.13 52.88
N GLU A 143 15.60 -4.23 52.79
CA GLU A 143 15.42 -2.95 52.07
C GLU A 143 15.62 -3.14 50.57
N VAL A 144 16.60 -3.97 50.18
CA VAL A 144 16.83 -4.33 48.78
C VAL A 144 15.66 -5.13 48.22
N GLU A 145 15.12 -6.08 48.99
CA GLU A 145 13.94 -6.88 48.61
C GLU A 145 12.70 -6.01 48.34
N LYS A 146 12.46 -4.98 49.17
CA LYS A 146 11.37 -4.01 48.95
C LYS A 146 11.53 -3.22 47.65
N ILE A 147 12.77 -2.86 47.28
CA ILE A 147 13.05 -2.15 46.02
C ILE A 147 12.80 -3.06 44.82
N TYR A 148 13.18 -4.34 44.89
CA TYR A 148 12.90 -5.32 43.83
C TYR A 148 11.40 -5.55 43.64
N ILE A 149 10.66 -5.75 44.73
CA ILE A 149 9.20 -5.92 44.68
C ILE A 149 8.54 -4.66 44.09
N GLY A 150 8.99 -3.47 44.49
CA GLY A 150 8.51 -2.20 43.94
C GLY A 150 8.76 -2.06 42.43
N LEU A 151 9.96 -2.43 41.96
CA LEU A 151 10.31 -2.43 40.53
C LEU A 151 9.47 -3.41 39.71
N ILE A 152 9.20 -4.61 40.24
CA ILE A 152 8.38 -5.63 39.57
C ILE A 152 6.92 -5.15 39.46
N ILE A 153 6.36 -4.59 40.54
CA ILE A 153 4.99 -4.07 40.55
C ILE A 153 4.84 -2.88 39.59
N ALA A 154 5.79 -1.94 39.58
CA ALA A 154 5.80 -0.81 38.65
C ALA A 154 5.92 -1.28 37.19
N GLY A 155 6.78 -2.26 36.91
CA GLY A 155 6.91 -2.86 35.58
C GLY A 155 5.62 -3.54 35.11
N ALA A 156 4.94 -4.29 35.99
CA ALA A 156 3.67 -4.94 35.67
C ALA A 156 2.54 -3.94 35.41
N ALA A 157 2.48 -2.84 36.18
CA ALA A 157 1.49 -1.78 35.99
C ALA A 157 1.67 -1.07 34.63
N LEU A 158 2.92 -0.73 34.28
CA LEU A 158 3.24 -0.12 32.99
C LEU A 158 2.93 -1.05 31.81
N LEU A 159 3.21 -2.36 31.95
CA LEU A 159 2.87 -3.35 30.94
C LEU A 159 1.34 -3.49 30.78
N GLY A 160 0.59 -3.48 31.88
CA GLY A 160 -0.88 -3.50 31.86
C GLY A 160 -1.49 -2.30 31.12
N ILE A 161 -0.98 -1.08 31.38
CA ILE A 161 -1.42 0.14 30.69
C ILE A 161 -1.09 0.08 29.19
N ALA A 162 0.11 -0.41 28.83
CA ALA A 162 0.52 -0.57 27.43
C ALA A 162 -0.40 -1.55 26.67
N ILE A 163 -0.75 -2.69 27.29
CA ILE A 163 -1.66 -3.67 26.71
C ILE A 163 -3.08 -3.11 26.59
N LEU A 164 -3.58 -2.38 27.59
CA LEU A 164 -4.90 -1.74 27.55
C LEU A 164 -5.00 -0.72 26.41
N LYS A 165 -3.92 0.03 26.16
CA LYS A 165 -3.83 1.01 25.06
C LYS A 165 -3.75 0.36 23.68
N LEU A 166 -3.30 -0.90 23.57
CA LEU A 166 -3.23 -1.66 22.31
C LEU A 166 -4.54 -2.39 21.93
N LYS A 167 -5.51 -2.44 22.85
CA LYS A 167 -6.85 -3.06 22.64
C LYS A 167 -7.92 -2.05 22.20
N ARG A 168 -7.69 -0.75 22.40
CA ARG A 168 -8.45 0.34 21.77
C ARG A 168 -7.83 0.67 20.43
#